data_AF-A0A0M0EFA8-F1
#
_entry.id   AF-A0A0M0EFA8-F1
#
_cell.length_a   1.000
_cell.length_b   1.000
_cell.length_c   1.000
_cell.angle_alpha   90.00
_cell.angle_beta   90.00
_cell.angle_gamma   90.00
#
_symmetry.space_group_name_H-M   'P 1'
#
loop_
_entity.id
_entity.type
_entity.pdbx_description
1 polymer ?
#
loop_
_entity_poly.entity_id
_entity_poly.type
_entity_poly.pdbx_seq_one_letter_code
_entity_poly.pdbx_strand_id
1 'polypeptide(L)' 'MTQDGNASAGMPAVWPQPDGTPVSCRDKLLILQENYTELQGILRDAFEDAILMGVDEVAMRRILLDLVGNLRSPKA' A
#
# COMPACT_ATOMS: atom_id res chain seq x y z
N MET A 1 -29.22 8.86 -1.96
CA MET A 1 -29.07 7.39 -1.95
C MET A 1 -28.89 6.99 -3.40
N THR A 2 -27.75 6.57 -3.93
CA THR A 2 -26.44 6.12 -3.43
C THR A 2 -25.45 6.58 -4.50
N GLN A 3 -24.33 7.18 -4.12
CA GLN A 3 -23.21 7.35 -5.04
C GLN A 3 -22.05 6.55 -4.46
N ASP A 4 -21.94 5.35 -5.00
CA ASP A 4 -20.84 4.42 -4.84
C ASP A 4 -19.51 5.07 -5.19
N GLY A 5 -18.53 4.87 -4.30
CA GLY A 5 -17.26 4.28 -4.71
C GLY A 5 -16.27 5.18 -5.45
N ASN A 6 -15.83 6.26 -4.83
CA ASN A 6 -14.42 6.66 -4.96
C ASN A 6 -13.64 6.17 -3.73
N ALA A 7 -13.53 4.84 -3.60
CA ALA A 7 -12.45 4.29 -2.81
C ALA A 7 -11.18 4.46 -3.66
N SER A 8 -10.26 5.27 -3.16
CA SER A 8 -8.93 5.57 -3.68
C SER A 8 -8.40 4.46 -4.60
N ALA A 9 -8.29 4.73 -5.89
CA ALA A 9 -7.85 3.75 -6.89
C ALA A 9 -6.56 3.05 -6.44
N GLY A 10 -6.68 1.79 -6.03
CA GLY A 10 -5.59 0.96 -5.52
C GLY A 10 -5.78 0.37 -4.12
N MET A 11 -6.65 0.94 -3.27
CA MET A 11 -6.86 0.43 -1.92
C MET A 11 -7.59 -0.93 -1.92
N PRO A 12 -7.12 -1.94 -1.15
CA PRO A 12 -7.79 -3.22 -1.05
C PRO A 12 -9.20 -3.09 -0.46
N ALA A 13 -10.19 -3.71 -1.11
CA ALA A 13 -11.54 -3.83 -0.57
C ALA A 13 -11.61 -4.84 0.60
N VAL A 14 -10.67 -5.78 0.66
CA VAL A 14 -10.59 -6.83 1.66
C VAL A 14 -9.15 -6.98 2.15
N TRP A 15 -9.00 -7.05 3.47
CA TRP A 15 -7.74 -7.35 4.15
C TRP A 15 -7.80 -8.77 4.71
N PRO A 16 -7.09 -9.75 4.13
CA PRO A 16 -7.18 -11.15 4.55
C PRO A 16 -6.42 -11.40 5.86
N GLN A 17 -6.99 -12.26 6.70
CA GLN A 17 -6.34 -12.86 7.87
C GLN A 17 -5.60 -14.14 7.48
N PRO A 18 -4.74 -14.70 8.37
CA PRO A 18 -4.02 -15.94 8.08
C PRO A 18 -4.90 -17.15 7.73
N ASP A 19 -6.15 -17.16 8.20
CA ASP A 19 -7.15 -18.18 7.90
C ASP A 19 -7.94 -17.91 6.60
N GLY A 20 -7.62 -16.83 5.88
CA GLY A 20 -8.28 -16.42 4.65
C GLY A 20 -9.56 -15.61 4.84
N THR A 21 -10.05 -15.45 6.07
CA THR A 21 -11.24 -14.61 6.35
C THR A 21 -10.88 -13.12 6.34
N PRO A 22 -11.82 -12.21 6.04
CA PRO A 22 -11.53 -10.77 6.07
C PRO A 22 -11.40 -10.24 7.52
N VAL A 23 -10.50 -9.27 7.73
CA VAL A 23 -10.51 -8.44 8.94
C VAL A 23 -11.84 -7.69 9.00
N SER A 24 -12.64 -7.92 10.05
CA SER A 24 -13.99 -7.35 10.19
C SER A 24 -14.10 -6.25 11.27
N CYS A 25 -13.10 -6.14 12.14
CA CYS A 25 -13.09 -5.12 13.20
C CYS A 25 -12.92 -3.72 12.58
N ARG A 26 -13.89 -2.84 12.82
CA ARG A 26 -13.91 -1.47 12.27
C ARG A 26 -12.64 -0.69 12.58
N ASP A 27 -12.16 -0.73 13.82
CA ASP A 27 -10.99 0.05 14.24
C ASP A 27 -9.71 -0.45 13.57
N LYS A 28 -9.57 -1.78 13.39
CA LYS A 28 -8.45 -2.35 12.63
C LYS A 28 -8.50 -1.94 11.17
N LEU A 29 -9.69 -1.93 10.57
CA LEU A 29 -9.88 -1.51 9.18
C LEU A 29 -9.52 -0.03 9.00
N LEU A 30 -9.91 0.84 9.93
CA LEU A 30 -9.54 2.26 9.88
C LEU A 30 -8.02 2.43 9.86
N ILE A 31 -7.32 1.78 10.79
CA ILE A 31 -5.86 1.83 10.86
C ILE A 31 -5.21 1.30 9.57
N LEU A 32 -5.73 0.21 9.00
CA LEU A 32 -5.20 -0.34 7.73
C LEU A 32 -5.40 0.63 6.55
N GLN A 33 -6.52 1.35 6.51
CA GLN A 33 -6.80 2.34 5.47
C GLN A 33 -5.91 3.58 5.62
N GLU A 34 -5.69 4.06 6.85
CA GLU A 34 -4.76 5.15 7.16
C GLU A 34 -3.34 4.77 6.74
N ASN A 35 -2.84 3.62 7.20
CA ASN A 35 -1.53 3.10 6.84
C ASN A 35 -1.34 2.96 5.32
N TYR A 36 -2.35 2.44 4.61
CA TYR A 36 -2.30 2.31 3.15
C TYR A 36 -2.17 3.68 2.47
N THR A 37 -2.95 4.65 2.91
CA THR A 37 -2.96 6.00 2.34
C THR A 37 -1.63 6.72 2.58
N GLU A 38 -1.08 6.62 3.79
CA GLU A 38 0.22 7.18 4.13
C GLU A 38 1.35 6.54 3.31
N LEU A 39 1.39 5.22 3.24
CA LEU A 39 2.39 4.51 2.44
C LEU A 39 2.29 4.83 0.95
N GLN A 40 1.07 4.97 0.41
CA GLN A 40 0.89 5.37 -0.99
C GLN A 40 1.49 6.75 -1.26
N GLY A 41 1.34 7.71 -0.33
CA GLY A 41 1.97 9.02 -0.41
C GLY A 41 3.49 8.92 -0.41
N ILE A 42 4.05 8.26 0.62
CA ILE A 42 5.50 8.10 0.79
C ILE A 42 6.13 7.43 -0.44
N LEU A 43 5.52 6.36 -0.96
CA LEU A 43 6.02 5.66 -2.14
C LEU A 43 5.94 6.50 -3.40
N ARG A 44 4.92 7.35 -3.55
CA ARG A 44 4.81 8.26 -4.68
C ARG A 44 5.87 9.35 -4.63
N ASP A 45 6.07 9.98 -3.49
CA ASP A 45 7.08 11.02 -3.32
C ASP A 45 8.48 10.45 -3.61
N ALA A 46 8.81 9.29 -3.03
CA ALA A 46 10.09 8.62 -3.26
C ALA A 46 10.30 8.21 -4.74
N PHE A 47 9.22 7.81 -5.41
CA PHE A 47 9.25 7.49 -6.83
C PHE A 47 9.50 8.74 -7.67
N GLU A 48 8.74 9.82 -7.45
CA GLU A 48 8.86 11.09 -8.17
C GLU A 48 10.25 11.71 -8.00
N ASP A 49 10.79 11.73 -6.78
CA ASP A 49 12.14 12.21 -6.49
C ASP A 49 13.21 11.42 -7.26
N ALA A 50 13.07 10.09 -7.31
CA ALA A 50 14.01 9.24 -8.05
C ALA A 50 13.98 9.54 -9.55
N ILE A 51 12.80 9.73 -10.14
CA ILE A 51 12.68 10.09 -11.56
C ILE A 51 13.28 11.47 -11.82
N LEU A 52 13.04 12.45 -10.94
CA LEU A 52 13.63 13.79 -11.03
C LEU A 52 15.18 13.75 -10.95
N MET A 53 15.74 12.80 -10.21
CA MET A 53 17.19 12.55 -10.14
C MET A 53 17.75 11.74 -11.32
N GLY A 54 16.91 11.35 -12.28
CA GLY A 54 17.33 10.64 -13.49
C GLY A 54 17.40 9.11 -13.35
N VAL A 55 16.76 8.54 -12.32
CA VAL A 55 16.59 7.08 -12.22
C VAL A 55 15.58 6.61 -13.27
N ASP A 56 15.87 5.47 -13.91
CA ASP A 56 14.93 4.82 -14.83
C ASP A 56 13.63 4.42 -14.12
N GLU A 57 12.50 4.71 -14.76
CA GLU A 57 11.17 4.50 -14.17
C GLU A 57 10.90 3.03 -13.83
N VAL A 58 11.22 2.13 -14.78
CA VAL A 58 10.97 0.70 -14.63
C VAL A 58 11.89 0.12 -13.56
N ALA A 59 13.14 0.57 -13.51
CA ALA A 59 14.09 0.21 -12.47
C ALA A 59 13.60 0.66 -11.08
N MET A 60 13.12 1.91 -10.94
CA MET A 60 12.64 2.41 -9.65
C MET A 60 11.42 1.62 -9.15
N ARG A 61 10.48 1.25 -10.04
CA ARG A 61 9.34 0.38 -9.67
C ARG A 61 9.81 -0.97 -9.13
N ARG A 62 10.81 -1.59 -9.76
CA ARG A 62 11.39 -2.86 -9.28
C ARG A 62 12.05 -2.70 -7.92
N ILE A 63 12.82 -1.64 -7.72
CA ILE A 63 13.47 -1.35 -6.44
C ILE A 63 12.45 -1.23 -5.31
N LEU A 64 11.35 -0.50 -5.53
CA LEU A 64 10.28 -0.37 -4.52
C LEU A 64 9.58 -1.70 -4.24
N LEU A 65 9.33 -2.52 -5.27
CA LEU A 65 8.75 -3.85 -5.10
C LEU A 65 9.69 -4.78 -4.31
N ASP A 66 10.98 -4.77 -4.64
CA ASP A 66 11.99 -5.57 -3.94
C ASP A 66 12.15 -5.13 -2.48
N LEU A 67 12.08 -3.82 -2.20
CA LEU A 67 12.10 -3.28 -0.84
C LEU A 67 10.95 -3.86 0.00
N VAL A 68 9.72 -3.84 -0.55
CA VAL A 68 8.54 -4.38 0.14
C VAL A 68 8.61 -5.91 0.26
N GLY A 69 9.08 -6.60 -0.78
CA GLY A 69 9.23 -8.06 -0.79
C GLY A 69 10.23 -8.60 0.23
N ASN A 70 11.20 -7.78 0.66
CA ASN A 70 12.22 -8.15 1.64
C ASN A 70 11.88 -7.73 3.09
N LEU A 71 10.67 -7.21 3.36
CA LEU A 71 10.25 -6.89 4.72
C LEU A 71 10.22 -8.16 5.59
N ARG A 72 10.89 -8.10 6.74
CA ARG A 72 10.89 -9.23 7.68
C ARG A 72 9.57 -9.29 8.44
N SER A 73 9.07 -10.51 8.61
CA SER A 73 7.93 -10.75 9.49
C SER A 73 8.30 -10.40 10.93
N PRO A 74 7.45 -9.68 11.67
CA PRO A 74 7.65 -9.44 13.10
C PRO A 74 7.48 -10.72 13.96
N LYS A 75 7.10 -11.86 13.35
CA LYS A 75 7.02 -13.16 14.01
C LYS A 75 8.31 -13.99 13.89
N ALA A 76 9.33 -13.47 13.20
CA ALA A 76 10.62 -14.13 12.96
C ALA A 76 11.62 -13.85 14.08
#